data_AF-A0A5C4M720-F1
#
_entry.id   AF-A0A5C4M720-F1
#
_cell.length_a   1.000
_cell.length_b   1.000
_cell.length_c   1.000
_cell.angle_alpha   90.00
_cell.angle_beta   90.00
_cell.angle_gamma   90.00
#
_symmetry.space_group_name_H-M   'P 1'
#
loop_
_entity.id
_entity.type
_entity.pdbx_description
1 polymer ?
#
loop_
_entity_poly.entity_id
_entity_poly.type
_entity_poly.pdbx_seq_one_letter_code
_entity_poly.pdbx_strand_id
1 'polypeptide(L)'
;MAEVTFPLPDLGEGLINATVLEWLVAEGDWVERNTPLVEVETTKSAVELPSPQSGRVALLHVRDGEELSVGEPLVTFTVEDDQAGIVGTVPQEKKPSRRVRLSLPED
;
A
#
# COMPACT_ATOMS: atom_id res chain seq x y z
N MET A 1 22.20 3.63 -1.81
CA MET A 1 20.97 3.50 -2.62
C MET A 1 20.17 2.38 -2.00
N ALA A 2 19.08 2.71 -1.33
CA ALA A 2 18.13 1.76 -0.81
C ALA A 2 16.96 1.66 -1.80
N GLU A 3 16.53 0.44 -2.08
CA GLU A 3 15.34 0.19 -2.89
C GLU A 3 14.17 -0.08 -1.94
N VAL A 4 13.11 0.71 -2.05
CA VAL A 4 11.92 0.61 -1.20
C VAL A 4 10.75 0.28 -2.10
N THR A 5 10.22 -0.94 -1.94
CA THR A 5 9.01 -1.38 -2.63
C THR A 5 7.80 -1.00 -1.78
N PHE A 6 6.90 -0.22 -2.38
CA PHE A 6 5.60 0.07 -1.79
C PHE A 6 4.57 -0.91 -2.34
N PRO A 7 4.05 -1.82 -1.51
CA PRO A 7 2.89 -2.60 -1.88
C PRO A 7 1.65 -1.73 -1.87
N LEU A 8 0.61 -2.15 -2.59
CA LEU A 8 -0.69 -1.50 -2.51
C LEU A 8 -1.21 -1.59 -1.05
N PRO A 9 -1.36 -0.45 -0.34
CA PRO A 9 -1.87 -0.45 1.01
C PRO A 9 -3.37 -0.77 1.01
N ASP A 10 -3.86 -1.29 2.13
CA ASP A 10 -5.30 -1.47 2.33
C ASP A 10 -5.96 -0.08 2.42
N LEU A 11 -6.74 0.28 1.39
CA LEU A 11 -7.45 1.56 1.29
C LEU A 11 -8.76 1.60 2.11
N GLY A 12 -9.07 0.54 2.89
CA GLY A 12 -10.17 0.51 3.86
C GLY A 12 -11.33 -0.45 3.53
N GLU A 13 -11.96 -0.97 4.58
CA GLU A 13 -13.21 -1.75 4.60
C GLU A 13 -13.26 -3.05 3.75
N GLY A 14 -12.18 -3.82 3.71
CA GLY A 14 -12.20 -5.16 3.10
C GLY A 14 -12.09 -5.15 1.58
N LEU A 15 -11.44 -4.12 1.04
CA LEU A 15 -10.95 -4.12 -0.34
C LEU A 15 -9.94 -5.26 -0.53
N ILE A 16 -10.13 -6.01 -1.60
CA ILE A 16 -9.27 -7.13 -1.99
C ILE A 16 -8.36 -6.75 -3.18
N ASN A 17 -8.82 -5.81 -4.00
CA ASN A 17 -8.18 -5.40 -5.25
C ASN A 17 -8.47 -3.93 -5.56
N ALA A 18 -7.56 -3.29 -6.30
CA ALA A 18 -7.70 -1.96 -6.87
C ALA A 18 -7.21 -1.97 -8.32
N THR A 19 -7.82 -1.15 -9.18
CA THR A 19 -7.41 -0.99 -10.58
C THR A 19 -6.61 0.28 -10.72
N VAL A 20 -5.45 0.23 -11.35
CA VAL A 20 -4.68 1.43 -11.68
C VAL A 20 -5.37 2.17 -12.82
N LEU A 21 -5.76 3.42 -12.57
CA LEU A 21 -6.33 4.29 -13.60
C LEU A 21 -5.22 4.87 -14.47
N GLU A 22 -4.32 5.62 -13.85
CA GLU A 22 -3.28 6.35 -14.55
C GLU A 22 -2.05 6.57 -13.65
N TRP A 23 -0.86 6.43 -14.26
CA TRP A 23 0.40 6.80 -13.64
C TRP A 23 0.71 8.27 -13.92
N LEU A 24 0.92 9.05 -12.87
CA LEU A 24 1.35 10.46 -12.96
C LEU A 24 2.87 10.60 -13.05
N VAL A 25 3.60 9.48 -12.91
CA VAL A 25 5.06 9.41 -12.88
C VAL A 25 5.55 8.26 -13.77
N ALA A 26 6.80 8.32 -14.19
CA ALA A 26 7.42 7.30 -15.04
C ALA A 26 8.66 6.69 -14.38
N GLU A 27 9.09 5.53 -14.87
CA GLU A 27 10.35 4.90 -14.45
C GLU A 27 11.54 5.82 -14.70
N GLY A 28 12.36 6.04 -13.66
CA GLY A 28 13.45 6.99 -13.69
C GLY A 28 13.05 8.44 -13.46
N ASP A 29 11.79 8.74 -13.16
CA ASP A 29 11.34 10.07 -12.77
C ASP A 29 11.62 10.35 -11.29
N TRP A 30 11.78 11.63 -10.94
CA TRP A 30 12.10 12.07 -9.57
C TRP A 30 10.87 12.67 -8.91
N VAL A 31 10.48 12.11 -7.77
CA VAL A 31 9.26 12.47 -7.05
C VAL A 31 9.60 13.01 -5.66
N GLU A 32 8.76 13.91 -5.15
CA GLU A 32 8.92 14.48 -3.81
C GLU A 32 7.86 13.92 -2.84
N ARG A 33 8.14 13.99 -1.54
CA ARG A 33 7.14 13.63 -0.51
C ARG A 33 5.82 14.38 -0.72
N ASN A 34 4.70 13.69 -0.54
CA ASN A 34 3.32 14.15 -0.77
C ASN A 34 2.97 14.44 -2.25
N THR A 35 3.81 14.04 -3.21
CA THR A 35 3.50 14.17 -4.64
C THR A 35 2.63 12.99 -5.08
N PRO A 36 1.52 13.19 -5.82
CA PRO A 36 0.70 12.10 -6.32
C PRO A 36 1.48 11.28 -7.36
N LEU A 37 1.52 9.96 -7.16
CA LEU A 37 2.29 9.03 -7.99
C LEU A 37 1.40 8.32 -9.00
N VAL A 38 0.28 7.81 -8.50
CA VAL A 38 -0.64 6.97 -9.26
C VAL A 38 -2.04 7.16 -8.71
N GLU A 39 -3.01 7.14 -9.62
CA GLU A 39 -4.42 7.13 -9.29
C GLU A 39 -4.95 5.70 -9.43
N VAL A 40 -5.60 5.20 -8.38
CA VAL A 40 -6.21 3.87 -8.38
C VAL A 40 -7.71 3.98 -8.13
N GLU A 41 -8.50 3.26 -8.92
CA GLU A 41 -9.92 3.12 -8.72
C GLU A 41 -10.22 1.86 -7.93
N THR A 42 -11.03 2.02 -6.89
CA THR A 42 -11.67 0.93 -6.18
C THR A 42 -13.15 0.91 -6.55
N THR A 43 -13.85 -0.19 -6.26
CA THR A 43 -15.29 -0.38 -6.52
C THR A 43 -16.20 0.76 -6.04
N LYS A 44 -15.73 1.60 -5.11
CA LYS A 44 -16.51 2.66 -4.49
C LYS A 44 -16.00 4.07 -4.80
N SER A 45 -14.69 4.22 -4.98
CA SER A 45 -14.02 5.52 -5.15
C SER A 45 -12.65 5.37 -5.80
N ALA A 46 -12.23 6.40 -6.56
CA ALA A 46 -10.84 6.60 -6.90
C ALA A 46 -10.07 7.24 -5.74
N VAL A 47 -8.82 6.81 -5.56
CA VAL A 47 -7.90 7.27 -4.53
C VAL A 47 -6.52 7.48 -5.15
N GLU A 48 -5.91 8.61 -4.85
CA GLU A 48 -4.54 8.91 -5.28
C GLU A 48 -3.54 8.42 -4.22
N LEU A 49 -2.47 7.77 -4.65
CA LEU A 49 -1.36 7.39 -3.77
C LEU A 49 -0.26 8.45 -3.81
N PRO A 50 -0.10 9.26 -2.74
CA PRO A 50 1.00 10.21 -2.64
C PRO A 50 2.29 9.51 -2.23
N SER A 51 3.43 10.06 -2.67
CA SER A 51 4.73 9.55 -2.30
C SER A 51 5.00 9.76 -0.81
N PRO A 52 5.38 8.72 -0.05
CA PRO A 52 5.74 8.86 1.36
C PRO A 52 7.08 9.59 1.58
N GLN A 53 7.95 9.58 0.57
CA GLN A 53 9.28 10.18 0.64
C GLN A 53 9.74 10.68 -0.73
N SER A 54 10.78 11.51 -0.74
CA SER A 54 11.41 11.97 -1.97
C SER A 54 12.37 10.91 -2.49
N GLY A 55 12.30 10.58 -3.78
CA GLY A 55 13.09 9.51 -4.37
C GLY A 55 12.90 9.39 -5.87
N ARG A 56 13.55 8.40 -6.47
CA ARG A 56 13.43 8.11 -7.90
C ARG A 56 12.59 6.86 -8.13
N VAL A 57 11.67 6.89 -9.07
CA VAL A 57 10.93 5.70 -9.49
C VAL A 57 11.92 4.70 -10.10
N ALA A 58 12.08 3.53 -9.50
CA ALA A 58 13.00 2.50 -9.97
C ALA A 58 12.31 1.57 -10.97
N LEU A 59 11.10 1.11 -10.61
CA LEU A 59 10.33 0.16 -11.40
C LEU A 59 8.83 0.27 -11.07
N LEU A 60 8.00 0.24 -12.10
CA LEU A 60 6.54 0.11 -11.96
C LEU A 60 6.16 -1.36 -12.20
N HIS A 61 5.61 -2.05 -11.19
CA HIS A 61 5.26 -3.48 -11.32
C HIS A 61 3.92 -3.69 -12.02
N VAL A 62 3.13 -2.63 -12.15
CA VAL A 62 1.78 -2.65 -12.72
C VAL A 62 1.61 -1.53 -13.73
N ARG A 63 0.78 -1.76 -14.75
CA ARG A 63 0.50 -0.79 -15.82
C ARG A 63 -0.81 -0.03 -15.60
N ASP A 64 -1.00 1.03 -16.37
CA ASP A 64 -2.30 1.68 -16.50
C ASP A 64 -3.37 0.67 -16.95
N GLY A 65 -4.53 0.70 -16.30
CA GLY A 65 -5.65 -0.21 -16.54
C GLY A 65 -5.51 -1.62 -15.97
N GLU A 66 -4.46 -1.91 -15.20
CA GLU A 66 -4.24 -3.23 -14.60
C GLU A 66 -4.79 -3.31 -13.16
N GLU A 67 -5.30 -4.48 -12.78
CA GLU A 67 -5.82 -4.75 -11.44
C GLU A 67 -4.74 -5.39 -10.56
N LEU A 68 -4.64 -4.90 -9.32
CA LEU A 68 -3.67 -5.36 -8.34
C LEU A 68 -4.34 -5.65 -6.99
N SER A 69 -3.90 -6.70 -6.29
CA SER A 69 -4.45 -7.09 -4.99
C SER A 69 -3.76 -6.35 -3.84
N VAL A 70 -4.46 -6.20 -2.72
CA VAL A 70 -3.88 -5.58 -1.50
C VAL A 70 -2.66 -6.39 -1.05
N GLY A 71 -1.54 -5.69 -0.82
CA GLY A 71 -0.27 -6.29 -0.41
C GLY A 71 0.65 -6.72 -1.57
N GLU A 72 0.20 -6.66 -2.83
CA GLU A 72 1.08 -6.89 -3.98
C GLU A 72 1.98 -5.68 -4.25
N PRO A 73 3.21 -5.90 -4.79
CA PRO A 73 4.15 -4.82 -5.09
C PRO A 73 3.58 -3.90 -6.17
N LEU A 74 3.37 -2.62 -5.84
CA LEU A 74 2.84 -1.63 -6.77
C LEU A 74 3.99 -0.90 -7.50
N VAL A 75 4.93 -0.35 -6.74
CA VAL A 75 6.06 0.44 -7.26
C VAL A 75 7.29 0.29 -6.37
N THR A 76 8.47 0.28 -6.99
CA THR A 76 9.75 0.34 -6.30
C THR A 76 10.39 1.69 -6.51
N PHE A 77 10.83 2.35 -5.44
CA PHE A 77 11.62 3.58 -5.48
C PHE A 77 13.06 3.33 -5.06
N THR A 78 13.98 4.07 -5.65
CA THR A 78 15.35 4.20 -5.15
C THR A 78 15.46 5.49 -4.34
N VAL A 79 15.82 5.36 -3.07
CA VAL A 79 16.03 6.47 -2.15
C VAL A 79 17.46 6.45 -1.62
N GLU A 80 18.00 7.63 -1.33
CA GLU A 80 19.34 7.75 -0.76
C GLU A 80 19.34 7.67 0.78
N ASP A 81 18.18 7.81 1.42
CA ASP A 81 18.03 7.85 2.88
C ASP A 81 17.06 6.77 3.40
N ASP A 82 17.47 6.05 4.46
CA ASP A 82 16.82 4.88 5.08
C ASP A 82 15.59 5.24 5.94
N GLN A 83 14.75 6.15 5.46
CA GLN A 83 13.52 6.56 6.14
C GLN A 83 12.30 6.07 5.35
N ALA A 84 12.23 4.74 5.12
CA ALA A 84 11.04 4.07 4.62
C ALA A 84 9.92 4.17 5.67
N GLY A 85 9.30 5.34 5.75
CA GLY A 85 8.14 5.60 6.59
C GLY A 85 6.96 4.78 6.10
N ILE A 86 6.71 3.66 6.77
CA ILE A 86 5.41 3.09 7.16
C ILE A 86 4.17 3.71 6.49
N VAL A 87 4.03 3.61 5.17
CA VAL A 87 2.74 3.76 4.50
C VAL A 87 2.08 2.39 4.50
N GLY A 88 1.04 2.26 5.32
CA GLY A 88 0.15 1.09 5.31
C GLY A 88 0.14 0.19 6.54
N THR A 89 0.77 0.54 7.68
CA THR A 89 0.43 -0.13 8.94
C THR A 89 -0.81 0.52 9.54
N VAL A 90 -2.01 0.16 9.05
CA VAL A 90 -3.09 0.01 10.02
C VAL A 90 -2.62 -1.07 10.99
N PRO A 91 -2.46 -0.82 12.30
CA PRO A 91 -2.30 -1.91 13.23
C PRO A 91 -3.58 -2.74 13.14
N GLN A 92 -3.54 -3.83 12.37
CA GLN A 92 -4.58 -4.85 12.44
C GLN A 92 -4.58 -5.36 13.87
N GLU A 93 -5.50 -4.81 14.67
CA GLU A 93 -5.87 -5.33 15.96
C GLU A 93 -6.20 -6.81 15.75
N LYS A 94 -5.24 -7.67 16.14
CA LYS A 94 -5.47 -9.09 16.39
C LYS A 94 -6.72 -9.17 17.25
N LYS A 95 -7.86 -9.55 16.68
CA LYS A 95 -9.03 -9.97 17.45
C LYS A 95 -8.54 -11.07 18.41
N PRO A 96 -8.49 -10.86 19.74
CA PRO A 96 -8.27 -11.97 20.63
C PRO A 96 -9.59 -12.71 20.68
N SER A 97 -9.75 -13.71 19.81
CA SER A 97 -10.78 -14.73 19.94
C SER A 97 -10.44 -15.61 21.15
N ARG A 98 -10.47 -15.04 22.36
CA ARG A 98 -10.50 -15.83 23.59
C ARG A 98 -11.94 -16.26 23.78
N ARG A 99 -12.26 -17.38 23.13
CA ARG A 99 -13.43 -18.20 23.41
C ARG A 99 -13.43 -18.52 24.91
N VAL A 100 -14.16 -17.75 25.71
CA VAL A 100 -14.50 -18.13 27.09
C VAL A 100 -15.43 -19.32 26.94
N ARG A 101 -14.86 -20.52 26.96
CA ARG A 101 -15.65 -21.73 27.09
C ARG A 101 -16.21 -21.71 28.51
N LEU A 102 -17.48 -21.30 28.62
CA LEU A 102 -18.31 -21.63 29.77
C LEU A 102 -18.48 -23.16 29.80
N SER A 103 -17.84 -23.81 30.77
CA SER A 103 -18.15 -25.17 31.28
C SER A 103 -17.46 -25.25 32.65
N LEU A 104 -18.06 -24.71 33.71
CA LEU A 104 -18.87 -25.38 34.75
C LEU A 104 -18.03 -26.12 35.83
N PRO A 105 -18.52 -26.19 37.09
CA PRO A 105 -17.74 -26.35 38.33
C PRO A 105 -17.49 -27.82 38.76
N GLU A 106 -16.86 -27.99 39.94
CA GLU A 106 -16.74 -29.18 40.82
C GLU A 106 -15.31 -29.79 40.96
N ASP A 107 -14.58 -29.41 42.03
CA ASP A 107 -14.38 -30.19 43.27
C ASP A 107 -13.94 -29.24 44.41
#